data_AF-A0A820D9C1-F1
#
_entry.id   AF-A0A820D9C1-F1
#
_cell.length_a   1.000
_cell.length_b   1.000
_cell.length_c   1.000
_cell.angle_alpha   90.00
_cell.angle_beta   90.00
_cell.angle_gamma   90.00
#
_symmetry.space_group_name_H-M   'P 1'
#
loop_
_entity.id
_entity.type
_entity.pdbx_description
1 polymer ?
#
loop_
_entity_poly.entity_id
_entity_poly.type
_entity_poly.pdbx_seq_one_letter_code
_entity_poly.pdbx_strand_id
1 'polypeptide(L)'
;MHEQPAAGKEKEKSIRNDETTPILHVYDNNQEKWYTVASQLVFPFMIAGFGMVAAGLLLEHVKELKVFREITEIYILVPALLDLKGNLEMTLASRLSTQANIGNMDKICKFKSLFIGNIVLIQLQAIVIGFLAAIVSIFISWLSQDHFNVRHALVLCSSSISTAAIASLGLSLIMIIVIVLSHRCKINPDNIATPVAASLGDITTLAVLAGVSNFLFQIINYYSWVPMMTIVFFLTLIPIWIIISARNEHVKDVLIHGWSPIIIAMFISSTGGLILAFAVQTLRGVCGNLVTVQASRLSTALHQQGKPGEFHNDEQCDASTDCPNPYKMFCSRNNASCIVRLLLFMAIPGHLTFLLIIWQLAANHNQITFLFIFLYLIAALIQVAILLYIAQWIVPFVWRRHGDPDNVCIPYLTSTGDLLGTALLTCVFLLLA
;
A
#
# COMPACT_ATOMS: atom_id res chain seq x y z
N MET A 1 -49.29 -7.68 -54.98
CA MET A 1 -49.47 -7.07 -53.64
C MET A 1 -48.83 -8.02 -52.64
N HIS A 2 -47.50 -7.92 -52.58
CA HIS A 2 -46.74 -7.63 -51.36
C HIS A 2 -46.57 -8.84 -50.42
N GLU A 3 -45.47 -9.56 -50.66
CA GLU A 3 -44.72 -10.27 -49.63
C GLU A 3 -44.34 -9.32 -48.49
N GLN A 4 -44.47 -9.79 -47.25
CA GLN A 4 -43.70 -9.29 -46.11
C GLN A 4 -43.02 -10.46 -45.39
N PRO A 5 -41.74 -10.33 -45.01
CA PRO A 5 -40.90 -11.45 -44.62
C PRO A 5 -40.82 -11.64 -43.10
N ALA A 6 -40.40 -12.85 -42.74
CA ALA A 6 -40.06 -13.30 -41.40
C ALA A 6 -38.99 -12.42 -40.73
N ALA A 7 -39.39 -11.60 -39.75
CA ALA A 7 -38.48 -10.78 -38.93
C ALA A 7 -38.53 -11.12 -37.44
N GLY A 8 -38.84 -12.39 -37.10
CA GLY A 8 -39.04 -12.83 -35.72
C GLY A 8 -38.01 -13.81 -35.15
N LYS A 9 -37.06 -14.32 -35.95
CA LYS A 9 -36.18 -15.43 -35.51
C LYS A 9 -34.67 -15.10 -35.45
N GLU A 10 -34.25 -13.88 -35.77
CA GLU A 10 -32.83 -13.48 -35.70
C GLU A 10 -32.45 -12.75 -34.41
N LYS A 11 -33.40 -12.20 -33.65
CA LYS A 11 -33.08 -11.51 -32.37
C LYS A 11 -32.89 -12.44 -31.17
N GLU A 12 -33.34 -13.69 -31.25
CA GLU A 12 -33.19 -14.68 -30.16
C GLU A 12 -31.90 -15.52 -30.24
N LYS A 13 -31.11 -15.38 -31.32
CA LYS A 13 -29.86 -16.14 -31.50
C LYS A 13 -28.58 -15.38 -31.12
N SER A 14 -28.68 -14.12 -30.69
CA SER A 14 -27.52 -13.32 -30.29
C SER A 14 -27.22 -13.35 -28.79
N ILE A 15 -28.06 -13.98 -27.96
CA ILE A 15 -27.92 -13.99 -26.49
C ILE A 15 -27.22 -15.27 -25.99
N ARG A 16 -26.90 -16.22 -26.88
CA ARG A 16 -26.35 -17.52 -26.49
C ARG A 16 -24.91 -17.63 -26.97
N ASN A 17 -23.96 -17.14 -26.17
CA ASN A 17 -22.56 -17.66 -26.07
C ASN A 17 -21.63 -16.86 -25.15
N ASP A 18 -22.04 -15.77 -24.49
CA ASP A 18 -21.22 -15.17 -23.43
C ASP A 18 -21.53 -15.81 -22.08
N GLU A 19 -20.93 -16.98 -21.80
CA GLU A 19 -20.77 -17.48 -20.43
C GLU A 19 -19.71 -16.66 -19.67
N THR A 20 -19.96 -15.35 -19.56
CA THR A 20 -19.23 -14.46 -18.67
C THR A 20 -19.78 -14.62 -17.26
N THR A 21 -18.91 -14.98 -16.31
CA THR A 21 -19.26 -15.03 -14.89
C THR A 21 -19.62 -13.62 -14.40
N PRO A 22 -20.67 -13.46 -13.58
CA PRO A 22 -21.23 -12.15 -13.26
C PRO A 22 -20.23 -11.18 -12.58
N ILE A 23 -19.15 -11.68 -11.91
CA ILE A 23 -18.13 -10.87 -11.23
C ILE A 23 -17.52 -9.84 -12.19
N LEU A 24 -17.24 -10.27 -13.43
CA LEU A 24 -16.50 -9.45 -14.38
C LEU A 24 -17.40 -8.46 -15.13
N HIS A 25 -18.69 -8.75 -15.24
CA HIS A 25 -19.70 -7.85 -15.80
C HIS A 25 -20.09 -6.73 -14.82
N VAL A 26 -20.02 -7.02 -13.51
CA VAL A 26 -20.24 -6.09 -12.40
C VAL A 26 -19.28 -4.90 -12.41
N TYR A 27 -18.06 -5.09 -12.96
CA TYR A 27 -17.05 -4.03 -13.06
C TYR A 27 -17.05 -3.28 -14.40
N ASP A 28 -17.81 -3.70 -15.41
CA ASP A 28 -17.64 -3.20 -16.79
C ASP A 28 -18.43 -1.91 -17.07
N ASN A 29 -19.58 -1.68 -16.42
CA ASN A 29 -20.51 -0.61 -16.84
C ASN A 29 -20.06 0.82 -16.49
N ASN A 30 -19.17 1.02 -15.51
CA ASN A 30 -18.72 2.35 -15.06
C ASN A 30 -17.19 2.51 -14.99
N GLN A 31 -16.41 1.50 -15.41
CA GLN A 31 -14.96 1.61 -15.34
C GLN A 31 -14.35 2.42 -16.49
N GLU A 32 -13.35 3.22 -16.15
CA GLU A 32 -12.50 3.92 -17.11
C GLU A 32 -11.95 2.94 -18.16
N LYS A 33 -11.89 3.39 -19.41
CA LYS A 33 -11.33 2.61 -20.50
C LYS A 33 -9.85 2.33 -20.23
N TRP A 34 -9.40 1.11 -20.52
CA TRP A 34 -8.03 0.65 -20.22
C TRP A 34 -6.93 1.60 -20.74
N TYR A 35 -7.12 2.29 -21.87
CA TYR A 35 -6.11 3.21 -22.42
C TYR A 35 -6.02 4.52 -21.62
N THR A 36 -7.12 4.99 -21.04
CA THR A 36 -7.14 6.15 -20.14
C THR A 36 -6.45 5.81 -18.83
N VAL A 37 -6.71 4.61 -18.32
CA VAL A 37 -6.01 4.06 -17.15
C VAL A 37 -4.51 3.98 -17.43
N ALA A 38 -4.11 3.44 -18.58
CA ALA A 38 -2.70 3.34 -18.97
C ALA A 38 -2.02 4.72 -18.96
N SER A 39 -2.61 5.74 -19.59
CA SER A 39 -2.00 7.07 -19.64
C SER A 39 -1.93 7.74 -18.27
N GLN A 40 -2.91 7.50 -17.39
CA GLN A 40 -2.92 8.05 -16.04
C GLN A 40 -1.94 7.34 -15.10
N LEU A 41 -1.67 6.04 -15.28
CA LEU A 41 -0.83 5.28 -14.36
C LEU A 41 0.66 5.35 -14.67
N VAL A 42 1.07 5.52 -15.95
CA VAL A 42 2.50 5.51 -16.33
C VAL A 42 3.33 6.47 -15.51
N PHE A 43 2.92 7.73 -15.42
CA PHE A 43 3.72 8.74 -14.73
C PHE A 43 3.75 8.54 -13.20
N PRO A 44 2.61 8.36 -12.49
CA PRO A 44 2.59 8.06 -11.07
C PRO A 44 3.36 6.77 -10.71
N PHE A 45 3.28 5.72 -11.54
CA PHE A 45 4.02 4.49 -11.33
C PHE A 45 5.54 4.69 -11.43
N MET A 46 6.00 5.48 -12.41
CA MET A 46 7.42 5.82 -12.53
C MET A 46 7.89 6.63 -11.30
N ILE A 47 7.10 7.59 -10.84
CA ILE A 47 7.38 8.34 -9.60
C ILE A 47 7.46 7.39 -8.40
N ALA A 48 6.50 6.46 -8.27
CA ALA A 48 6.50 5.43 -7.24
C ALA A 48 7.80 4.64 -7.23
N GLY A 49 8.19 4.04 -8.36
CA GLY A 49 9.41 3.25 -8.41
C GLY A 49 10.68 4.07 -8.20
N PHE A 50 10.77 5.30 -8.69
CA PHE A 50 11.89 6.20 -8.37
C PHE A 50 11.96 6.52 -6.87
N GLY A 51 10.80 6.72 -6.25
CA GLY A 51 10.69 6.92 -4.81
C GLY A 51 11.26 5.74 -4.02
N MET A 52 10.87 4.52 -4.41
CA MET A 52 11.35 3.28 -3.79
C MET A 52 12.86 3.08 -3.98
N VAL A 53 13.38 3.30 -5.19
CA VAL A 53 14.83 3.22 -5.47
C VAL A 53 15.60 4.24 -4.64
N ALA A 54 15.12 5.49 -4.58
CA ALA A 54 15.74 6.53 -3.78
C ALA A 54 15.71 6.23 -2.27
N ALA A 55 14.62 5.63 -1.75
CA ALA A 55 14.57 5.15 -0.37
C ALA A 55 15.59 4.03 -0.12
N GLY A 56 15.76 3.11 -1.07
CA GLY A 56 16.79 2.06 -1.01
C GLY A 56 18.22 2.63 -0.97
N LEU A 57 18.52 3.60 -1.83
CA LEU A 57 19.82 4.31 -1.84
C LEU A 57 20.04 5.14 -0.57
N LEU A 58 18.99 5.80 -0.06
CA LEU A 58 19.05 6.51 1.21
C LEU A 58 19.36 5.53 2.36
N LEU A 59 18.78 4.33 2.33
CA LEU A 59 19.04 3.30 3.34
C LEU A 59 20.49 2.85 3.32
N GLU A 60 21.07 2.69 2.14
CA GLU A 60 22.49 2.40 1.97
C GLU A 60 23.39 3.48 2.58
N HIS A 61 23.02 4.75 2.42
CA HIS A 61 23.77 5.86 3.03
C HIS A 61 23.63 5.91 4.55
N VAL A 62 22.41 5.77 5.09
CA VAL A 62 22.17 5.89 6.54
C VAL A 62 22.68 4.69 7.34
N LYS A 63 22.93 3.53 6.70
CA LYS A 63 23.61 2.37 7.31
C LYS A 63 24.97 2.72 7.91
N GLU A 64 25.65 3.73 7.37
CA GLU A 64 26.97 4.16 7.84
C GLU A 64 26.88 5.00 9.13
N LEU A 65 25.69 5.46 9.52
CA LEU A 65 25.50 6.20 10.77
C LEU A 65 25.73 5.29 11.99
N LYS A 66 26.38 5.85 13.03
CA LYS A 66 26.70 5.11 14.27
C LYS A 66 25.48 4.45 14.90
N VAL A 67 24.33 5.13 14.90
CA VAL A 67 23.08 4.60 15.46
C VAL A 67 22.61 3.33 14.76
N PHE A 68 22.75 3.22 13.44
CA PHE A 68 22.38 2.02 12.68
C PHE A 68 23.37 0.86 12.89
N ARG A 69 24.63 1.18 13.18
CA ARG A 69 25.67 0.17 13.49
C ARG A 69 25.56 -0.38 14.91
N GLU A 70 25.24 0.48 15.88
CA GLU A 70 25.15 0.10 17.30
C GLU A 70 23.78 -0.45 17.69
N ILE A 71 22.70 0.02 17.06
CA ILE A 71 21.32 -0.44 17.29
C ILE A 71 20.84 -1.20 16.04
N THR A 72 21.29 -2.43 15.89
CA THR A 72 20.95 -3.30 14.75
C THR A 72 19.45 -3.61 14.67
N GLU A 73 18.71 -3.43 15.76
CA GLU A 73 17.25 -3.53 15.85
C GLU A 73 16.52 -2.56 14.92
N ILE A 74 17.18 -1.46 14.53
CA ILE A 74 16.64 -0.52 13.55
C ILE A 74 16.40 -1.22 12.20
N TYR A 75 17.19 -2.22 11.82
CA TYR A 75 16.98 -2.94 10.56
C TYR A 75 15.71 -3.80 10.55
N ILE A 76 15.30 -4.31 11.71
CA ILE A 76 14.03 -5.02 11.88
C ILE A 76 12.87 -4.02 11.88
N LEU A 77 13.09 -2.84 12.48
CA LEU A 77 12.09 -1.78 12.57
C LEU A 77 11.79 -1.12 11.23
N VAL A 78 12.81 -0.87 10.39
CA VAL A 78 12.67 -0.11 9.13
C VAL A 78 11.55 -0.66 8.24
N PRO A 79 11.50 -1.97 7.89
CA PRO A 79 10.43 -2.50 7.05
C PRO A 79 9.05 -2.43 7.69
N ALA A 80 8.96 -2.70 8.99
CA ALA A 80 7.70 -2.58 9.73
C ALA A 80 7.16 -1.15 9.72
N LEU A 81 8.04 -0.15 9.84
CA LEU A 81 7.68 1.26 9.91
C LEU A 81 7.36 1.85 8.53
N LEU A 82 8.09 1.43 7.49
CA LEU A 82 7.81 1.79 6.10
C LEU A 82 6.46 1.21 5.65
N ASP A 83 6.19 -0.07 5.89
CA ASP A 83 4.91 -0.70 5.55
C ASP A 83 3.75 -0.12 6.37
N LEU A 84 3.93 0.09 7.68
CA LEU A 84 2.94 0.79 8.51
C LEU A 84 2.53 2.11 7.84
N LYS A 85 3.50 2.96 7.52
CA LYS A 85 3.21 4.26 6.91
C LYS A 85 2.60 4.09 5.52
N GLY A 86 3.11 3.15 4.71
CA GLY A 86 2.53 2.79 3.42
C GLY A 86 1.03 2.52 3.55
N ASN A 87 0.65 1.69 4.51
CA ASN A 87 -0.72 1.27 4.75
C ASN A 87 -1.60 2.42 5.24
N LEU A 88 -1.11 3.27 6.14
CA LEU A 88 -1.88 4.43 6.63
C LEU A 88 -2.14 5.44 5.51
N GLU A 89 -1.12 5.80 4.74
CA GLU A 89 -1.26 6.81 3.68
C GLU A 89 -2.01 6.29 2.46
N MET A 90 -1.85 5.00 2.11
CA MET A 90 -2.59 4.40 1.00
C MET A 90 -4.07 4.19 1.35
N THR A 91 -4.40 3.81 2.59
CA THR A 91 -5.80 3.74 3.03
C THR A 91 -6.43 5.12 3.13
N LEU A 92 -5.69 6.14 3.57
CA LEU A 92 -6.10 7.55 3.48
C LEU A 92 -6.40 7.96 2.04
N ALA A 93 -5.46 7.68 1.13
CA ALA A 93 -5.57 8.00 -0.27
C ALA A 93 -6.80 7.34 -0.89
N SER A 94 -7.03 6.05 -0.60
CA SER A 94 -8.21 5.30 -1.07
C SER A 94 -9.50 5.96 -0.58
N ARG A 95 -9.66 6.14 0.73
CA ARG A 95 -10.86 6.78 1.31
C ARG A 95 -11.15 8.14 0.70
N LEU A 96 -10.13 8.99 0.62
CA LEU A 96 -10.28 10.34 0.08
C LEU A 96 -10.59 10.32 -1.42
N SER A 97 -9.99 9.40 -2.17
CA SER A 97 -10.23 9.23 -3.61
C SER A 97 -11.64 8.74 -3.88
N THR A 98 -12.12 7.74 -3.13
CA THR A 98 -13.50 7.26 -3.20
C THR A 98 -14.49 8.38 -2.88
N GLN A 99 -14.22 9.20 -1.86
CA GLN A 99 -15.08 10.32 -1.48
C GLN A 99 -15.04 11.47 -2.51
N ALA A 100 -13.90 11.67 -3.18
CA ALA A 100 -13.79 12.58 -4.32
C ALA A 100 -14.62 12.09 -5.52
N ASN A 101 -14.55 10.80 -5.81
CA ASN A 101 -15.25 10.18 -6.94
C ASN A 101 -16.77 10.09 -6.75
N ILE A 102 -17.24 10.02 -5.50
CA ILE A 102 -18.69 10.05 -5.15
C ILE A 102 -19.22 11.50 -5.08
N GLY A 103 -18.37 12.52 -5.21
CA GLY A 103 -18.77 13.93 -5.20
C GLY A 103 -18.96 14.56 -3.81
N ASN A 104 -18.52 13.88 -2.75
CA ASN A 104 -18.60 14.42 -1.38
C ASN A 104 -17.58 15.55 -1.12
N MET A 105 -16.61 15.75 -2.02
CA MET A 105 -15.59 16.81 -1.93
C MET A 105 -16.05 18.21 -2.35
N ASP A 106 -17.21 18.36 -2.99
CA ASP A 106 -17.69 19.67 -3.47
C ASP A 106 -18.09 20.63 -2.33
N LYS A 107 -18.41 20.08 -1.15
CA LYS A 107 -18.81 20.85 0.03
C LYS A 107 -17.63 21.06 0.97
N ILE A 108 -17.13 22.29 1.05
CA ILE A 108 -15.96 22.69 1.87
C ILE A 108 -16.09 22.22 3.34
N CYS A 109 -17.26 22.32 3.96
CA CYS A 109 -17.45 21.89 5.34
C CYS A 109 -17.31 20.36 5.52
N LYS A 110 -17.89 19.58 4.60
CA LYS A 110 -17.74 18.12 4.61
C LYS A 110 -16.30 17.72 4.33
N PHE A 111 -15.67 18.35 3.35
CA PHE A 111 -14.26 18.14 3.02
C PHE A 111 -13.34 18.38 4.22
N LYS A 112 -13.49 19.51 4.93
CA LYS A 112 -12.70 19.82 6.13
C LYS A 112 -12.91 18.80 7.24
N SER A 113 -14.16 18.43 7.52
CA SER A 113 -14.49 17.43 8.55
C SER A 113 -13.85 16.07 8.25
N LEU A 114 -13.97 15.62 7.00
CA LEU A 114 -13.42 14.37 6.52
C LEU A 114 -11.90 14.36 6.59
N PHE A 115 -11.25 15.46 6.18
CA PHE A 115 -9.81 15.56 6.20
C PHE A 115 -9.22 15.59 7.62
N ILE A 116 -9.75 16.46 8.48
CA ILE A 116 -9.30 16.58 9.87
C ILE A 116 -9.52 15.25 10.61
N GLY A 117 -10.67 14.60 10.41
CA GLY A 117 -10.95 13.30 11.00
C GLY A 117 -9.91 12.25 10.63
N ASN A 118 -9.53 12.19 9.34
CA ASN A 118 -8.55 11.24 8.87
C ASN A 118 -7.13 11.54 9.36
N ILE A 119 -6.69 12.81 9.40
CA ILE A 119 -5.39 13.15 10.03
C ILE A 119 -5.35 12.68 11.48
N VAL A 120 -6.38 12.98 12.26
CA VAL A 120 -6.45 12.66 13.69
C VAL A 120 -6.37 11.13 13.88
N LEU A 121 -7.12 10.39 13.07
CA LEU A 121 -7.08 8.93 13.09
C LEU A 121 -5.69 8.39 12.72
N ILE A 122 -5.04 8.95 11.69
CA ILE A 122 -3.71 8.51 11.26
C ILE A 122 -2.67 8.81 12.33
N GLN A 123 -2.73 9.96 12.99
CA GLN A 123 -1.84 10.28 14.10
C GLN A 123 -1.98 9.28 15.25
N LEU A 124 -3.22 8.90 15.59
CA LEU A 124 -3.47 7.84 16.57
C LEU A 124 -2.85 6.51 16.13
N GLN A 125 -3.14 6.07 14.90
CA GLN A 125 -2.65 4.79 14.38
C GLN A 125 -1.12 4.78 14.25
N ALA A 126 -0.50 5.89 13.82
CA ALA A 126 0.94 6.04 13.72
C ALA A 126 1.63 5.92 15.09
N ILE A 127 1.08 6.56 16.13
CA ILE A 127 1.63 6.47 17.49
C ILE A 127 1.51 5.03 18.02
N VAL A 128 0.32 4.43 17.94
CA VAL A 128 0.06 3.11 18.51
C VAL A 128 0.87 2.03 17.78
N ILE A 129 0.82 2.01 16.46
CA ILE A 129 1.49 0.96 15.68
C ILE A 129 3.00 1.22 15.58
N GLY A 130 3.46 2.47 15.58
CA GLY A 130 4.88 2.78 15.71
C GLY A 130 5.46 2.25 17.03
N PHE A 131 4.76 2.49 18.14
CA PHE A 131 5.17 1.92 19.43
C PHE A 131 5.17 0.38 19.41
N LEU A 132 4.13 -0.23 18.85
CA LEU A 132 4.03 -1.68 18.71
C LEU A 132 5.16 -2.27 17.85
N ALA A 133 5.50 -1.62 16.73
CA ALA A 133 6.59 -2.04 15.85
C ALA A 133 7.95 -1.98 16.57
N ALA A 134 8.19 -0.97 17.41
CA ALA A 134 9.39 -0.90 18.25
C ALA A 134 9.43 -2.05 19.27
N ILE A 135 8.33 -2.36 19.94
CA ILE A 135 8.24 -3.49 20.88
C ILE A 135 8.53 -4.81 20.17
N VAL A 136 7.94 -5.03 18.99
CA VAL A 136 8.15 -6.25 18.19
C VAL A 136 9.61 -6.36 17.78
N SER A 137 10.23 -5.28 17.30
CA SER A 137 11.65 -5.27 16.95
C SER A 137 12.55 -5.61 18.15
N ILE A 138 12.28 -5.01 19.31
CA ILE A 138 12.99 -5.31 20.57
C ILE A 138 12.83 -6.79 20.95
N PHE A 139 11.61 -7.32 20.86
CA PHE A 139 11.32 -8.71 21.21
C PHE A 139 12.06 -9.70 20.30
N ILE A 140 12.05 -9.46 18.99
CA ILE A 140 12.76 -10.28 18.00
C ILE A 140 14.28 -10.21 18.23
N SER A 141 14.82 -9.02 18.54
CA SER A 141 16.24 -8.86 18.85
C SER A 141 16.64 -9.63 20.11
N TRP A 142 15.82 -9.52 21.17
CA TRP A 142 16.04 -10.23 22.42
C TRP A 142 16.10 -11.75 22.23
N LEU A 143 15.22 -12.31 21.39
CA LEU A 143 15.25 -13.73 21.03
C LEU A 143 16.50 -14.16 20.26
N SER A 144 17.20 -13.22 19.61
CA SER A 144 18.32 -13.53 18.71
C SER A 144 19.70 -13.32 19.37
N GLN A 145 19.84 -12.37 20.29
CA GLN A 145 21.15 -11.94 20.84
C GLN A 145 21.34 -12.16 22.35
N ASP A 146 20.35 -12.70 23.07
CA ASP A 146 20.38 -12.98 24.53
C ASP A 146 20.76 -11.80 25.45
N HIS A 147 20.83 -10.58 24.92
CA HIS A 147 21.16 -9.36 25.67
C HIS A 147 20.12 -8.26 25.45
N PHE A 148 19.64 -7.67 26.54
CA PHE A 148 18.66 -6.59 26.52
C PHE A 148 19.30 -5.27 26.96
N ASN A 149 19.49 -4.34 26.03
CA ASN A 149 19.99 -3.01 26.34
C ASN A 149 18.84 -2.00 26.44
N VAL A 150 18.55 -1.57 27.69
CA VAL A 150 17.48 -0.59 27.99
C VAL A 150 17.67 0.72 27.22
N ARG A 151 18.91 1.18 27.02
CA ARG A 151 19.18 2.43 26.29
C ARG A 151 18.79 2.30 24.82
N HIS A 152 19.12 1.16 24.20
CA HIS A 152 18.74 0.88 22.81
C HIS A 152 17.22 0.79 22.68
N ALA A 153 16.55 0.10 23.61
CA ALA A 153 15.09 0.01 23.65
C ALA A 153 14.42 1.40 23.75
N LEU A 154 14.93 2.29 24.62
CA LEU A 154 14.41 3.65 24.75
C LEU A 154 14.60 4.48 23.48
N VAL A 155 15.78 4.44 22.86
CA VAL A 155 16.03 5.13 21.57
C VAL A 155 15.13 4.55 20.47
N LEU A 156 14.98 3.24 20.39
CA LEU A 156 14.17 2.58 19.37
C LEU A 156 12.68 2.96 19.51
N CYS A 157 12.11 2.87 20.72
CA CYS A 157 10.72 3.25 20.96
C CYS A 157 10.47 4.74 20.69
N SER A 158 11.32 5.62 21.22
CA SER A 158 11.16 7.07 21.05
C SER A 158 11.34 7.51 19.60
N SER A 159 12.34 6.98 18.89
CA SER A 159 12.57 7.28 17.48
C SER A 159 11.46 6.71 16.60
N SER A 160 10.97 5.51 16.87
CA SER A 160 9.88 4.89 16.11
C SER A 160 8.57 5.70 16.18
N ILE A 161 8.11 6.01 17.40
CA ILE A 161 6.86 6.78 17.58
C ILE A 161 6.98 8.17 16.97
N SER A 162 8.09 8.86 17.24
CA SER A 162 8.34 10.20 16.71
C SER A 162 8.37 10.20 15.18
N THR A 163 9.03 9.21 14.59
CA THR A 163 9.11 9.06 13.14
C THR A 163 7.74 8.80 12.55
N ALA A 164 7.00 7.82 13.09
CA ALA A 164 5.67 7.48 12.60
C ALA A 164 4.73 8.71 12.66
N ALA A 165 4.75 9.47 13.76
CA ALA A 165 3.93 10.67 13.92
C ALA A 165 4.34 11.81 12.96
N ILE A 166 5.63 12.16 12.90
CA ILE A 166 6.13 13.27 12.08
C ILE A 166 5.98 12.96 10.58
N ALA A 167 6.37 11.75 10.16
CA ALA A 167 6.30 11.35 8.76
C ALA A 167 4.84 11.30 8.29
N SER A 168 3.94 10.66 9.05
CA SER A 168 2.52 10.59 8.69
C SER A 168 1.86 11.96 8.66
N LEU A 169 2.20 12.88 9.58
CA LEU A 169 1.65 14.23 9.55
C LEU A 169 2.07 14.98 8.29
N GLY A 170 3.36 14.93 7.94
CA GLY A 170 3.89 15.61 6.76
C GLY A 170 3.30 15.04 5.46
N LEU A 171 3.24 13.72 5.35
CA LEU A 171 2.71 13.04 4.16
C LEU A 171 1.21 13.23 3.99
N SER A 172 0.43 13.08 5.07
CA SER A 172 -1.01 13.30 5.03
C SER A 172 -1.38 14.70 4.50
N LEU A 173 -0.58 15.74 4.83
CA LEU A 173 -0.77 17.10 4.29
C LEU A 173 -0.46 17.18 2.79
N ILE A 174 0.61 16.52 2.33
CA ILE A 174 0.94 16.43 0.90
C ILE A 174 -0.18 15.69 0.16
N MET A 175 -0.73 14.62 0.74
CA MET A 175 -1.78 13.81 0.14
C MET A 175 -3.08 14.58 -0.09
N ILE A 176 -3.44 15.55 0.78
CA ILE A 176 -4.53 16.50 0.48
C ILE A 176 -4.30 17.17 -0.87
N ILE A 177 -3.11 17.74 -1.03
CA ILE A 177 -2.79 18.61 -2.16
C ILE A 177 -2.88 17.78 -3.42
N VAL A 178 -2.33 16.56 -3.41
CA VAL A 178 -2.39 15.61 -4.52
C VAL A 178 -3.84 15.28 -4.89
N ILE A 179 -4.69 14.96 -3.91
CA ILE A 179 -6.07 14.54 -4.16
C ILE A 179 -6.93 15.72 -4.66
N VAL A 180 -6.80 16.89 -4.02
CA VAL A 180 -7.51 18.10 -4.45
C VAL A 180 -7.06 18.53 -5.85
N LEU A 181 -5.76 18.49 -6.14
CA LEU A 181 -5.24 18.84 -7.46
C LEU A 181 -5.70 17.84 -8.53
N SER A 182 -5.65 16.54 -8.23
CA SER A 182 -6.15 15.49 -9.15
C SER A 182 -7.62 15.71 -9.49
N HIS A 183 -8.44 15.97 -8.45
CA HIS A 183 -9.86 16.26 -8.62
C HIS A 183 -10.11 17.54 -9.44
N ARG A 184 -9.36 18.63 -9.18
CA ARG A 184 -9.44 19.87 -9.96
C ARG A 184 -9.03 19.70 -11.42
N CYS A 185 -8.05 18.83 -11.69
CA CYS A 185 -7.59 18.49 -13.03
C CYS A 185 -8.47 17.47 -13.75
N LYS A 186 -9.57 16.99 -13.12
CA LYS A 186 -10.44 15.92 -13.65
C LYS A 186 -9.68 14.62 -13.94
N ILE A 187 -8.61 14.36 -13.17
CA ILE A 187 -7.91 13.08 -13.18
C ILE A 187 -8.39 12.28 -11.99
N ASN A 188 -8.59 10.98 -12.17
CA ASN A 188 -9.04 10.12 -11.09
C ASN A 188 -7.97 10.04 -9.99
N PRO A 189 -8.28 10.48 -8.75
CA PRO A 189 -7.32 10.46 -7.67
C PRO A 189 -6.85 9.04 -7.29
N ASP A 190 -7.64 7.98 -7.57
CA ASP A 190 -7.24 6.58 -7.37
C ASP A 190 -5.97 6.21 -8.16
N ASN A 191 -5.77 6.84 -9.33
CA ASN A 191 -4.66 6.54 -10.23
C ASN A 191 -3.38 7.33 -9.88
N ILE A 192 -3.47 8.41 -9.08
CA ILE A 192 -2.34 9.30 -8.75
C ILE A 192 -1.96 9.22 -7.28
N ALA A 193 -2.95 9.26 -6.38
CA ALA A 193 -2.71 9.45 -4.96
C ALA A 193 -1.92 8.28 -4.34
N THR A 194 -2.32 7.05 -4.64
CA THR A 194 -1.70 5.84 -4.08
C THR A 194 -0.23 5.68 -4.50
N PRO A 195 0.16 5.84 -5.79
CA PRO A 195 1.56 5.80 -6.18
C PRO A 195 2.42 6.93 -5.58
N VAL A 196 1.87 8.15 -5.46
CA VAL A 196 2.60 9.29 -4.84
C VAL A 196 2.77 9.07 -3.33
N ALA A 197 1.75 8.55 -2.65
CA ALA A 197 1.81 8.20 -1.24
C ALA A 197 2.92 7.16 -0.96
N ALA A 198 3.04 6.16 -1.84
CA ALA A 198 4.11 5.17 -1.75
C ALA A 198 5.49 5.81 -1.98
N SER A 199 5.64 6.58 -3.06
CA SER A 199 6.93 7.16 -3.48
C SER A 199 7.56 8.07 -2.43
N LEU A 200 6.80 9.06 -1.95
CA LEU A 200 7.30 10.07 -1.04
C LEU A 200 7.43 9.52 0.37
N GLY A 201 6.55 8.58 0.71
CA GLY A 201 6.44 8.20 2.08
C GLY A 201 7.58 7.32 2.56
N ASP A 202 8.10 6.41 1.73
CA ASP A 202 9.22 5.58 2.15
C ASP A 202 10.49 6.40 2.36
N ILE A 203 10.78 7.32 1.44
CA ILE A 203 11.88 8.29 1.56
C ILE A 203 11.72 9.13 2.82
N THR A 204 10.54 9.74 3.00
CA THR A 204 10.29 10.66 4.12
C THR A 204 10.41 9.93 5.45
N THR A 205 9.82 8.74 5.54
CA THR A 205 9.83 7.92 6.76
C THR A 205 11.24 7.51 7.12
N LEU A 206 12.01 7.03 6.15
CA LEU A 206 13.39 6.64 6.39
C LEU A 206 14.30 7.83 6.74
N ALA A 207 14.13 8.96 6.06
CA ALA A 207 14.89 10.18 6.34
C ALA A 207 14.60 10.69 7.76
N VAL A 208 13.32 10.75 8.15
CA VAL A 208 12.91 11.14 9.50
C VAL A 208 13.43 10.12 10.52
N LEU A 209 13.34 8.81 10.25
CA LEU A 209 13.87 7.79 11.13
C LEU A 209 15.36 7.97 11.37
N ALA A 210 16.13 8.16 10.30
CA ALA A 210 17.57 8.33 10.39
C ALA A 210 17.93 9.60 11.17
N GLY A 211 17.25 10.71 10.90
CA GLY A 211 17.46 11.97 11.62
C GLY A 211 17.11 11.88 13.10
N VAL A 212 15.91 11.39 13.42
CA VAL A 212 15.40 11.30 14.79
C VAL A 212 16.15 10.27 15.61
N SER A 213 16.41 9.07 15.06
CA SER A 213 17.17 8.04 15.78
C SER A 213 18.60 8.50 16.06
N ASN A 214 19.29 9.12 15.09
CA ASN A 214 20.64 9.65 15.30
C ASN A 214 20.66 10.79 16.33
N PHE A 215 19.68 11.69 16.29
CA PHE A 215 19.55 12.77 17.28
C PHE A 215 19.34 12.23 18.70
N LEU A 216 18.39 11.31 18.88
CA LEU A 216 18.08 10.72 20.19
C LEU A 216 19.22 9.84 20.70
N PHE A 217 19.95 9.16 19.81
CA PHE A 217 21.12 8.37 20.13
C PHE A 217 22.30 9.24 20.61
N GLN A 218 22.50 10.41 20.04
CA GLN A 218 23.51 11.35 20.54
C GLN A 218 23.11 11.91 21.91
N ILE A 219 21.82 12.24 22.09
CA ILE A 219 21.31 12.83 23.32
C ILE A 219 21.28 11.85 24.48
N ILE A 220 20.94 10.57 24.28
CA ILE A 220 20.78 9.61 25.39
C ILE A 220 22.05 9.45 26.24
N ASN A 221 23.23 9.68 25.65
CA ASN A 221 24.52 9.66 26.33
C ASN A 221 24.70 10.82 27.33
N TYR A 222 24.05 11.97 27.08
CA TYR A 222 24.10 13.14 27.95
C TYR A 222 22.85 13.27 28.84
N TYR A 223 21.67 13.02 28.26
CA TYR A 223 20.37 13.21 28.89
C TYR A 223 19.48 11.97 28.67
N SER A 224 19.66 10.96 29.50
CA SER A 224 18.93 9.68 29.36
C SER A 224 17.41 9.79 29.58
N TRP A 225 16.93 10.88 30.17
CA TRP A 225 15.50 11.14 30.37
C TRP A 225 14.76 11.60 29.11
N VAL A 226 15.46 12.14 28.10
CA VAL A 226 14.83 12.75 26.92
C VAL A 226 14.04 11.71 26.10
N PRO A 227 14.61 10.55 25.69
CA PRO A 227 13.85 9.50 24.99
C PRO A 227 12.62 9.03 25.76
N MET A 228 12.72 8.92 27.09
CA MET A 228 11.60 8.52 27.95
C MET A 228 10.48 9.56 27.92
N MET A 229 10.82 10.86 28.04
CA MET A 229 9.83 11.94 27.95
C MET A 229 9.18 12.03 26.57
N THR A 230 9.93 11.75 25.50
CA THR A 230 9.36 11.67 24.15
C THR A 230 8.30 10.58 24.06
N ILE A 231 8.57 9.38 24.61
CA ILE A 231 7.59 8.28 24.64
C ILE A 231 6.35 8.71 25.43
N VAL A 232 6.54 9.21 26.66
CA VAL A 232 5.43 9.65 27.52
C VAL A 232 4.58 10.70 26.83
N PHE A 233 5.21 11.71 26.22
CA PHE A 233 4.52 12.77 25.47
C PHE A 233 3.58 12.19 24.41
N PHE A 234 4.06 11.33 23.52
CA PHE A 234 3.20 10.75 22.48
C PHE A 234 2.11 9.83 23.04
N LEU A 235 2.42 9.03 24.07
CA LEU A 235 1.41 8.17 24.70
C LEU A 235 0.29 9.00 25.35
N THR A 236 0.59 10.17 25.92
CA THR A 236 -0.45 11.06 26.46
C THR A 236 -1.35 11.69 25.39
N LEU A 237 -0.93 11.74 24.13
CA LEU A 237 -1.76 12.23 23.03
C LEU A 237 -2.81 11.20 22.57
N ILE A 238 -2.58 9.91 22.81
CA ILE A 238 -3.51 8.81 22.42
C ILE A 238 -4.96 9.09 22.84
N PRO A 239 -5.28 9.35 24.14
CA PRO A 239 -6.67 9.58 24.55
C PRO A 239 -7.28 10.80 23.86
N ILE A 240 -6.48 11.85 23.60
CA ILE A 240 -6.93 13.06 22.89
C ILE A 240 -7.35 12.69 21.47
N TRP A 241 -6.50 11.96 20.74
CA TRP A 241 -6.83 11.52 19.38
C TRP A 241 -8.02 10.57 19.34
N ILE A 242 -8.14 9.63 20.29
CA ILE A 242 -9.32 8.75 20.39
C ILE A 242 -10.60 9.56 20.56
N ILE A 243 -10.62 10.54 21.46
CA ILE A 243 -11.81 11.36 21.72
C ILE A 243 -12.20 12.17 20.47
N ILE A 244 -11.22 12.76 19.78
CA ILE A 244 -11.49 13.56 18.57
C ILE A 244 -11.96 12.66 17.42
N SER A 245 -11.31 11.52 17.19
CA SER A 245 -11.68 10.57 16.13
C SER A 245 -13.06 9.95 16.39
N ALA A 246 -13.39 9.60 17.64
CA ALA A 246 -14.69 9.01 17.99
C ALA A 246 -15.87 9.96 17.78
N ARG A 247 -15.63 11.28 17.79
CA ARG A 247 -16.65 12.31 17.52
C ARG A 247 -16.87 12.56 16.03
N ASN A 248 -16.00 12.07 15.16
CA ASN A 248 -16.08 12.32 13.73
C ASN A 248 -16.75 11.14 13.00
N GLU A 249 -17.91 11.40 12.41
CA GLU A 249 -18.75 10.40 11.73
C GLU A 249 -18.01 9.66 10.60
N HIS A 250 -17.05 10.32 9.92
CA HIS A 250 -16.35 9.73 8.78
C HIS A 250 -15.25 8.72 9.16
N VAL A 251 -14.77 8.75 10.41
CA VAL A 251 -13.63 7.92 10.85
C VAL A 251 -13.93 7.06 12.06
N LYS A 252 -15.08 7.26 12.72
CA LYS A 252 -15.48 6.48 13.90
C LYS A 252 -15.52 4.98 13.61
N ASP A 253 -16.06 4.56 12.47
CA ASP A 253 -16.14 3.13 12.13
C ASP A 253 -14.75 2.53 11.92
N VAL A 254 -13.84 3.29 11.31
CA VAL A 254 -12.44 2.89 11.15
C VAL A 254 -11.71 2.83 12.49
N LEU A 255 -12.00 3.75 13.41
CA LEU A 255 -11.43 3.74 14.76
C LEU A 255 -11.81 2.45 15.53
N ILE A 256 -12.98 1.88 15.26
CA ILE A 256 -13.45 0.68 15.97
C ILE A 256 -12.98 -0.60 15.26
N HIS A 257 -13.10 -0.65 13.93
CA HIS A 257 -12.91 -1.88 13.15
C HIS A 257 -11.62 -1.93 12.33
N GLY A 258 -10.92 -0.82 12.17
CA GLY A 258 -9.76 -0.68 11.26
C GLY A 258 -8.41 -1.14 11.82
N TRP A 259 -8.34 -1.70 13.03
CA TRP A 259 -7.07 -2.07 13.67
C TRP A 259 -6.49 -3.39 13.15
N SER A 260 -7.34 -4.40 12.92
CA SER A 260 -6.86 -5.73 12.56
C SER A 260 -6.03 -5.76 11.28
N PRO A 261 -6.38 -5.06 10.18
CA PRO A 261 -5.60 -5.12 8.95
C PRO A 261 -4.22 -4.49 9.12
N ILE A 262 -4.14 -3.36 9.84
CA ILE A 262 -2.89 -2.62 10.04
C ILE A 262 -1.95 -3.36 10.98
N ILE A 263 -2.46 -3.95 12.06
CA ILE A 263 -1.65 -4.72 13.02
C ILE A 263 -1.12 -5.99 12.34
N ILE A 264 -1.96 -6.73 11.63
CA ILE A 264 -1.55 -7.96 10.93
C ILE A 264 -0.53 -7.63 9.85
N ALA A 265 -0.75 -6.57 9.07
CA ALA A 265 0.20 -6.12 8.06
C ALA A 265 1.58 -5.80 8.67
N MET A 266 1.61 -5.08 9.79
CA MET A 266 2.86 -4.77 10.50
C MET A 266 3.62 -6.03 10.95
N PHE A 267 2.92 -7.07 11.44
CA PHE A 267 3.54 -8.35 11.79
C PHE A 267 4.11 -9.09 10.58
N ILE A 268 3.37 -9.12 9.47
CA ILE A 268 3.82 -9.71 8.19
C ILE A 268 5.11 -9.00 7.72
N SER A 269 5.11 -7.67 7.75
CA SER A 269 6.22 -6.84 7.29
C SER A 269 7.45 -6.91 8.21
N SER A 270 7.24 -7.08 9.52
CA SER A 270 8.31 -7.36 10.48
C SER A 270 9.04 -8.68 10.14
N THR A 271 8.29 -9.70 9.69
CA THR A 271 8.87 -10.97 9.21
C THR A 271 9.68 -10.74 7.93
N GLY A 272 9.18 -9.90 7.01
CA GLY A 272 9.94 -9.47 5.83
C GLY A 272 11.20 -8.65 6.16
N GLY A 273 11.24 -8.00 7.33
CA GLY A 273 12.40 -7.29 7.84
C GLY A 273 13.49 -8.20 8.42
N LEU A 274 13.12 -9.34 8.99
CA LEU A 274 14.07 -10.39 9.33
C LEU A 274 14.80 -10.93 8.09
N ILE A 275 14.05 -11.22 7.02
CA ILE A 275 14.66 -11.62 5.74
C ILE A 275 15.56 -10.49 5.20
N LEU A 276 15.21 -9.23 5.47
CA LEU A 276 16.01 -8.08 5.05
C LEU A 276 17.34 -7.96 5.75
N ALA A 277 17.42 -8.32 7.02
CA ALA A 277 18.68 -8.35 7.76
C ALA A 277 19.72 -9.28 7.08
N PHE A 278 19.25 -10.23 6.25
CA PHE A 278 20.08 -11.19 5.53
C PHE A 278 20.18 -10.96 4.01
N ALA A 279 19.49 -9.96 3.41
CA ALA A 279 19.39 -9.80 1.95
C ALA A 279 19.49 -8.34 1.45
N VAL A 280 19.76 -8.16 0.14
CA VAL A 280 19.93 -6.85 -0.53
C VAL A 280 18.58 -6.13 -0.77
N GLN A 281 18.57 -4.80 -0.62
CA GLN A 281 17.38 -3.96 -0.35
C GLN A 281 16.64 -3.32 -1.53
N THR A 282 17.25 -3.21 -2.71
CA THR A 282 16.99 -2.04 -3.56
C THR A 282 15.69 -2.05 -4.37
N LEU A 283 14.86 -3.12 -4.31
CA LEU A 283 13.75 -3.35 -5.26
C LEU A 283 12.40 -3.75 -4.62
N ARG A 284 12.23 -3.53 -3.32
CA ARG A 284 10.99 -3.88 -2.60
C ARG A 284 9.79 -3.00 -3.01
N GLY A 285 8.57 -3.49 -2.78
CA GLY A 285 7.29 -2.75 -2.78
C GLY A 285 6.76 -2.15 -4.10
N VAL A 286 7.54 -2.09 -5.18
CA VAL A 286 7.07 -1.57 -6.49
C VAL A 286 5.84 -2.34 -7.00
N CYS A 287 5.83 -3.67 -6.85
CA CYS A 287 4.72 -4.53 -7.25
C CYS A 287 3.46 -4.34 -6.38
N GLY A 288 3.64 -4.12 -5.07
CA GLY A 288 2.53 -3.90 -4.14
C GLY A 288 1.72 -2.66 -4.49
N ASN A 289 2.40 -1.59 -4.93
CA ASN A 289 1.76 -0.31 -5.28
C ASN A 289 0.86 -0.39 -6.52
N LEU A 290 1.14 -1.28 -7.49
CA LEU A 290 0.25 -1.50 -8.64
C LEU A 290 -1.07 -2.14 -8.20
N VAL A 291 -0.98 -3.04 -7.22
CA VAL A 291 -2.12 -3.81 -6.73
C VAL A 291 -3.00 -2.95 -5.82
N THR A 292 -2.42 -2.02 -5.06
CA THR A 292 -3.21 -1.07 -4.25
C THR A 292 -4.02 -0.14 -5.12
N VAL A 293 -3.50 0.31 -6.25
CA VAL A 293 -4.30 1.08 -7.23
C VAL A 293 -5.46 0.24 -7.74
N GLN A 294 -5.23 -1.04 -8.07
CA GLN A 294 -6.31 -1.93 -8.49
C GLN A 294 -7.35 -2.15 -7.38
N ALA A 295 -6.92 -2.34 -6.14
CA ALA A 295 -7.81 -2.50 -4.99
C ALA A 295 -8.65 -1.24 -4.73
N SER A 296 -8.04 -0.05 -4.79
CA SER A 296 -8.70 1.27 -4.69
C SER A 296 -9.79 1.39 -5.75
N ARG A 297 -9.49 1.05 -7.01
CA ARG A 297 -10.45 1.12 -8.12
C ARG A 297 -11.60 0.14 -7.98
N LEU A 298 -11.32 -1.10 -7.54
CA LEU A 298 -12.35 -2.11 -7.27
C LEU A 298 -13.27 -1.66 -6.12
N SER A 299 -12.69 -1.08 -5.07
CA SER A 299 -13.43 -0.53 -3.91
C SER A 299 -14.30 0.67 -4.29
N THR A 300 -13.74 1.64 -5.02
CA THR A 300 -14.50 2.80 -5.54
C THR A 300 -15.66 2.35 -6.42
N ALA A 301 -15.47 1.35 -7.28
CA ALA A 301 -16.53 0.82 -8.13
C ALA A 301 -17.70 0.21 -7.32
N LEU A 302 -17.40 -0.45 -6.20
CA LEU A 302 -18.44 -0.99 -5.29
C LEU A 302 -19.16 0.13 -4.54
N HIS A 303 -18.43 1.13 -4.04
CA HIS A 303 -19.01 2.29 -3.36
C HIS A 303 -19.88 3.18 -4.25
N GLN A 304 -19.66 3.16 -5.57
CA GLN A 304 -20.56 3.82 -6.53
C GLN A 304 -21.90 3.09 -6.68
N GLN A 305 -21.98 1.81 -6.32
CA GLN A 305 -23.16 0.97 -6.50
C GLN A 305 -24.01 0.85 -5.22
N GLY A 306 -23.41 0.99 -4.04
CA GLY A 306 -24.13 0.88 -2.76
C GLY A 306 -23.20 1.00 -1.55
N LYS A 307 -23.73 0.64 -0.38
CA LYS A 307 -22.94 0.57 0.87
C LYS A 307 -22.35 -0.83 1.08
N PRO A 308 -21.30 -0.97 1.91
CA PRO A 308 -20.72 -2.28 2.23
C PRO A 308 -21.75 -3.35 2.59
N GLY A 309 -21.76 -4.43 1.81
CA GLY A 309 -22.67 -5.57 1.94
C GLY A 309 -23.99 -5.46 1.18
N GLU A 310 -24.26 -4.33 0.52
CA GLU A 310 -25.34 -4.19 -0.46
C GLU A 310 -24.82 -4.61 -1.84
N PHE A 311 -25.56 -5.50 -2.50
CA PHE A 311 -25.38 -5.84 -3.91
C PHE A 311 -26.66 -5.45 -4.66
N HIS A 312 -26.52 -4.95 -5.89
CA HIS A 312 -27.67 -4.45 -6.65
C HIS A 312 -28.58 -5.60 -7.10
N ASN A 313 -28.00 -6.76 -7.44
CA ASN A 313 -28.71 -7.95 -7.90
C ASN A 313 -28.20 -9.23 -7.20
N ASP A 314 -29.06 -10.26 -7.04
CA ASP A 314 -28.69 -11.56 -6.46
C ASP A 314 -27.60 -12.29 -7.28
N GLU A 315 -27.65 -12.20 -8.62
CA GLU A 315 -26.62 -12.77 -9.51
C GLU A 315 -25.22 -12.17 -9.28
N GLN A 316 -25.15 -10.91 -8.84
CA GLN A 316 -23.91 -10.22 -8.52
C GLN A 316 -23.35 -10.66 -7.16
N CYS A 317 -24.24 -11.01 -6.21
CA CYS A 317 -23.88 -11.64 -4.95
C CYS A 317 -23.33 -13.06 -5.19
N ASP A 318 -23.99 -13.86 -6.03
CA ASP A 318 -23.57 -15.22 -6.38
C ASP A 318 -22.26 -15.26 -7.17
N ALA A 319 -22.01 -14.26 -8.01
CA ALA A 319 -20.70 -14.08 -8.62
C ALA A 319 -19.62 -13.85 -7.57
N SER A 320 -19.83 -12.96 -6.60
CA SER A 320 -18.84 -12.60 -5.59
C SER A 320 -18.43 -13.77 -4.66
N THR A 321 -19.21 -14.86 -4.66
CA THR A 321 -18.95 -16.09 -3.88
C THR A 321 -17.91 -17.01 -4.49
N ASP A 322 -17.76 -17.01 -5.81
CA ASP A 322 -16.89 -17.96 -6.49
C ASP A 322 -15.45 -17.46 -6.49
N CYS A 323 -14.51 -18.38 -6.20
CA CYS A 323 -13.09 -18.10 -6.42
C CYS A 323 -12.91 -17.74 -7.90
N PRO A 324 -12.42 -16.51 -8.22
CA PRO A 324 -12.31 -16.09 -9.60
C PRO A 324 -11.40 -17.07 -10.35
N ASN A 325 -11.85 -17.53 -11.51
CA ASN A 325 -11.03 -18.40 -12.34
C ASN A 325 -9.86 -17.58 -12.92
N PRO A 326 -8.59 -17.93 -12.64
CA PRO A 326 -7.43 -17.16 -13.09
C PRO A 326 -7.38 -17.05 -14.62
N TYR A 327 -7.80 -18.08 -15.35
CA TYR A 327 -7.88 -18.02 -16.81
C TYR A 327 -8.87 -16.97 -17.29
N LYS A 328 -10.06 -16.89 -16.70
CA LYS A 328 -11.04 -15.85 -17.05
C LYS A 328 -10.55 -14.46 -16.68
N MET A 329 -9.86 -14.32 -15.55
CA MET A 329 -9.30 -13.04 -15.10
C MET A 329 -8.21 -12.48 -16.04
N PHE A 330 -7.25 -13.32 -16.44
CA PHE A 330 -6.12 -12.84 -17.26
C PHE A 330 -6.39 -12.95 -18.78
N CYS A 331 -7.25 -13.85 -19.23
CA CYS A 331 -7.43 -14.15 -20.66
C CYS A 331 -8.76 -13.67 -21.27
N SER A 332 -9.73 -13.17 -20.48
CA SER A 332 -10.98 -12.66 -21.06
C SER A 332 -10.81 -11.28 -21.74
N ARG A 333 -11.77 -10.92 -22.61
CA ARG A 333 -11.69 -9.74 -23.48
C ARG A 333 -12.30 -8.47 -22.86
N ASN A 334 -12.83 -8.56 -21.65
CA ASN A 334 -13.52 -7.49 -20.94
C ASN A 334 -12.55 -6.37 -20.52
N ASN A 335 -13.07 -5.16 -20.26
CA ASN A 335 -12.24 -4.01 -19.91
C ASN A 335 -11.48 -4.23 -18.59
N ALA A 336 -12.11 -4.87 -17.59
CA ALA A 336 -11.48 -5.21 -16.32
C ALA A 336 -10.27 -6.15 -16.49
N SER A 337 -10.38 -7.18 -17.35
CA SER A 337 -9.27 -8.08 -17.66
C SER A 337 -8.16 -7.41 -18.48
N CYS A 338 -8.53 -6.46 -19.34
CA CYS A 338 -7.57 -5.60 -20.01
C CYS A 338 -6.77 -4.75 -19.01
N ILE A 339 -7.42 -4.16 -18.01
CA ILE A 339 -6.76 -3.41 -16.95
C ILE A 339 -5.81 -4.30 -16.13
N VAL A 340 -6.24 -5.50 -15.75
CA VAL A 340 -5.40 -6.46 -15.02
C VAL A 340 -4.16 -6.83 -15.82
N ARG A 341 -4.32 -7.15 -17.12
CA ARG A 341 -3.18 -7.40 -18.02
C ARG A 341 -2.28 -6.19 -18.17
N LEU A 342 -2.87 -5.00 -18.30
CA LEU A 342 -2.13 -3.74 -18.39
C LEU A 342 -1.22 -3.57 -17.17
N LEU A 343 -1.75 -3.72 -15.95
CA LEU A 343 -0.97 -3.62 -14.71
C LEU A 343 0.14 -4.68 -14.64
N LEU A 344 -0.14 -5.92 -15.06
CA LEU A 344 0.85 -6.99 -15.11
C LEU A 344 1.99 -6.68 -16.09
N PHE A 345 1.66 -6.27 -17.32
CA PHE A 345 2.68 -6.00 -18.34
C PHE A 345 3.41 -4.68 -18.14
N MET A 346 2.79 -3.71 -17.47
CA MET A 346 3.41 -2.45 -17.07
C MET A 346 4.56 -2.65 -16.08
N ALA A 347 4.54 -3.73 -15.31
CA ALA A 347 5.64 -4.11 -14.43
C ALA A 347 6.96 -4.28 -15.22
N ILE A 348 6.92 -4.84 -16.44
CA ILE A 348 8.12 -5.13 -17.23
C ILE A 348 8.95 -3.87 -17.55
N PRO A 349 8.42 -2.87 -18.29
CA PRO A 349 9.19 -1.66 -18.58
C PRO A 349 9.53 -0.87 -17.31
N GLY A 350 8.69 -0.92 -16.28
CA GLY A 350 8.97 -0.30 -14.98
C GLY A 350 10.21 -0.85 -14.31
N HIS A 351 10.19 -2.15 -14.02
CA HIS A 351 11.29 -2.85 -13.36
C HIS A 351 12.59 -2.77 -14.16
N LEU A 352 12.54 -2.84 -15.49
CA LEU A 352 13.72 -2.62 -16.33
C LEU A 352 14.29 -1.20 -16.17
N THR A 353 13.43 -0.18 -16.12
CA THR A 353 13.86 1.21 -15.93
C THR A 353 14.47 1.41 -14.53
N PHE A 354 13.86 0.82 -13.49
CA PHE A 354 14.39 0.91 -12.13
C PHE A 354 15.74 0.19 -11.99
N LEU A 355 15.89 -0.98 -12.62
CA LEU A 355 17.18 -1.70 -12.69
C LEU A 355 18.25 -0.89 -13.41
N LEU A 356 17.90 -0.22 -14.52
CA LEU A 356 18.83 0.64 -15.25
C LEU A 356 19.35 1.79 -14.37
N ILE A 357 18.47 2.41 -13.59
CA ILE A 357 18.85 3.49 -12.67
C ILE A 357 19.73 2.96 -11.54
N ILE A 358 19.38 1.82 -10.95
CA ILE A 358 20.23 1.19 -9.92
C ILE A 358 21.59 0.88 -10.52
N TRP A 359 21.66 0.35 -11.75
CA TRP A 359 22.92 0.08 -12.43
C TRP A 359 23.77 1.35 -12.64
N GLN A 360 23.14 2.50 -12.92
CA GLN A 360 23.85 3.78 -13.08
C GLN A 360 24.31 4.40 -11.76
N LEU A 361 23.50 4.29 -10.70
CA LEU A 361 23.73 4.97 -9.43
C LEU A 361 24.51 4.13 -8.42
N ALA A 362 24.41 2.80 -8.47
CA ALA A 362 25.14 1.92 -7.57
C ALA A 362 26.61 1.82 -8.02
N ALA A 363 27.53 2.12 -7.10
CA ALA A 363 28.97 2.11 -7.36
C ALA A 363 29.54 0.71 -7.73
N ASN A 364 28.78 -0.37 -7.48
CA ASN A 364 29.15 -1.75 -7.77
C ASN A 364 28.44 -2.30 -9.03
N HIS A 365 28.86 -1.83 -10.21
CA HIS A 365 28.30 -2.25 -11.51
C HIS A 365 28.37 -3.78 -11.80
N ASN A 366 29.17 -4.55 -11.04
CA ASN A 366 29.50 -5.94 -11.33
C ASN A 366 28.47 -6.99 -10.83
N GLN A 367 27.34 -6.59 -10.24
CA GLN A 367 26.34 -7.54 -9.70
C GLN A 367 25.09 -7.75 -10.57
N ILE A 368 24.87 -6.94 -11.61
CA ILE A 368 23.66 -7.03 -12.45
C ILE A 368 24.00 -7.79 -13.74
N THR A 369 23.81 -9.11 -13.72
CA THR A 369 23.98 -9.96 -14.91
C THR A 369 22.69 -10.08 -15.71
N PHE A 370 22.77 -10.45 -17.00
CA PHE A 370 21.59 -10.73 -17.81
C PHE A 370 20.70 -11.83 -17.19
N LEU A 371 21.32 -12.86 -16.60
CA LEU A 371 20.62 -13.93 -15.90
C LEU A 371 19.87 -13.41 -14.67
N PHE A 372 20.49 -12.52 -13.88
CA PHE A 372 19.82 -11.86 -12.76
C PHE A 372 18.60 -11.06 -13.21
N ILE A 373 18.73 -10.23 -14.26
CA ILE A 373 17.62 -9.43 -14.81
C ILE A 373 16.47 -10.35 -15.23
N PHE A 374 16.77 -11.44 -15.93
CA PHE A 374 15.76 -12.39 -16.39
C PHE A 374 15.00 -13.06 -15.24
N LEU A 375 15.73 -13.63 -14.26
CA LEU A 375 15.12 -14.28 -13.10
C LEU A 375 14.34 -13.30 -12.22
N TYR A 376 14.87 -12.10 -12.00
CA TYR A 376 14.20 -11.04 -11.27
C TYR A 376 12.91 -10.59 -11.94
N LEU A 377 12.89 -10.46 -13.28
CA LEU A 377 11.68 -10.09 -14.01
C LEU A 377 10.60 -11.18 -13.90
N ILE A 378 10.97 -12.45 -13.95
CA ILE A 378 10.06 -13.58 -13.70
C ILE A 378 9.49 -13.50 -12.29
N ALA A 379 10.34 -13.29 -11.28
CA ALA A 379 9.91 -13.14 -9.89
C ALA A 379 8.92 -11.98 -9.71
N ALA A 380 9.20 -10.81 -10.29
CA ALA A 380 8.33 -9.64 -10.23
C ALA A 380 6.97 -9.90 -10.92
N LEU A 381 6.96 -10.56 -12.08
CA LEU A 381 5.72 -10.92 -12.78
C LEU A 381 4.88 -11.92 -12.00
N ILE A 382 5.52 -12.94 -11.41
CA ILE A 382 4.84 -13.92 -10.53
C ILE A 382 4.22 -13.20 -9.33
N GLN A 383 4.98 -12.31 -8.69
CA GLN A 383 4.50 -11.52 -7.55
C GLN A 383 3.27 -10.68 -7.91
N VAL A 384 3.34 -9.88 -8.99
CA VAL A 384 2.22 -9.03 -9.43
C VAL A 384 1.01 -9.89 -9.81
N ALA A 385 1.21 -11.03 -10.49
CA ALA A 385 0.11 -11.91 -10.86
C ALA A 385 -0.62 -12.49 -9.64
N ILE A 386 0.14 -12.96 -8.63
CA ILE A 386 -0.42 -13.47 -7.37
C ILE A 386 -1.20 -12.38 -6.65
N LEU A 387 -0.62 -11.18 -6.52
CA LEU A 387 -1.26 -10.08 -5.79
C LEU A 387 -2.52 -9.55 -6.48
N LEU A 388 -2.51 -9.42 -7.81
CA LEU A 388 -3.71 -9.04 -8.57
C LEU A 388 -4.82 -10.08 -8.37
N TYR A 389 -4.47 -11.37 -8.39
CA TYR A 389 -5.42 -12.45 -8.14
C TYR A 389 -6.04 -12.34 -6.74
N ILE A 390 -5.22 -12.16 -5.70
CA ILE A 390 -5.70 -11.96 -4.33
C ILE A 390 -6.60 -10.73 -4.25
N ALA A 391 -6.25 -9.61 -4.92
CA ALA A 391 -7.04 -8.38 -4.90
C ALA A 391 -8.47 -8.57 -5.46
N GLN A 392 -8.60 -9.32 -6.55
CA GLN A 392 -9.91 -9.63 -7.17
C GLN A 392 -10.79 -10.51 -6.29
N TRP A 393 -10.19 -11.27 -5.38
CA TRP A 393 -10.93 -12.13 -4.44
C TRP A 393 -11.23 -11.41 -3.11
N ILE A 394 -10.24 -10.74 -2.52
CA ILE A 394 -10.36 -10.17 -1.18
C ILE A 394 -11.29 -8.96 -1.14
N VAL A 395 -11.33 -8.14 -2.20
CA VAL A 395 -12.19 -6.94 -2.25
C VAL A 395 -13.68 -7.29 -2.21
N PRO A 396 -14.22 -8.15 -3.09
CA PRO A 396 -15.61 -8.62 -2.98
C PRO A 396 -15.89 -9.37 -1.68
N PHE A 397 -14.93 -10.18 -1.21
CA PHE A 397 -15.08 -10.94 0.03
C PHE A 397 -15.28 -10.02 1.25
N VAL A 398 -14.47 -8.97 1.37
CA VAL A 398 -14.59 -7.98 2.44
C VAL A 398 -15.90 -7.21 2.32
N TRP A 399 -16.26 -6.78 1.10
CA TRP A 399 -17.52 -6.08 0.83
C TRP A 399 -18.73 -6.88 1.33
N ARG A 400 -18.78 -8.18 1.00
CA ARG A 400 -19.85 -9.09 1.42
C ARG A 400 -19.96 -9.24 2.93
N ARG A 401 -18.86 -9.10 3.66
CA ARG A 401 -18.83 -9.16 5.13
C ARG A 401 -19.18 -7.82 5.79
N HIS A 402 -19.78 -6.89 5.05
CA HIS A 402 -20.05 -5.50 5.49
C HIS A 402 -18.78 -4.72 5.86
N GLY A 403 -17.61 -5.19 5.42
CA GLY A 403 -16.35 -4.48 5.60
C GLY A 403 -16.11 -3.50 4.46
N ASP A 404 -15.48 -2.38 4.78
CA ASP A 404 -15.01 -1.41 3.79
C ASP A 404 -13.65 -1.87 3.21
N PRO A 405 -13.58 -2.19 1.90
CA PRO A 405 -12.34 -2.64 1.26
C PRO A 405 -11.21 -1.61 1.30
N ASP A 406 -11.51 -0.31 1.34
CA ASP A 406 -10.51 0.76 1.45
C ASP A 406 -9.69 0.66 2.74
N ASN A 407 -10.28 0.06 3.78
CA ASN A 407 -9.68 -0.04 5.12
C ASN A 407 -8.94 -1.35 5.35
N VAL A 408 -9.38 -2.40 4.65
CA VAL A 408 -9.00 -3.78 4.95
C VAL A 408 -8.11 -4.37 3.87
N CYS A 409 -8.45 -4.19 2.60
CA CYS A 409 -7.78 -4.91 1.52
C CYS A 409 -6.38 -4.36 1.25
N ILE A 410 -6.22 -3.04 1.30
CA ILE A 410 -4.94 -2.38 1.01
C ILE A 410 -3.84 -2.87 1.97
N PRO A 411 -3.99 -2.81 3.31
CA PRO A 411 -2.94 -3.28 4.23
C PRO A 411 -2.56 -4.75 4.04
N TYR A 412 -3.52 -5.63 3.71
CA TYR A 412 -3.22 -7.04 3.46
C TYR A 412 -2.47 -7.25 2.15
N LEU A 413 -2.87 -6.57 1.08
CA LEU A 413 -2.26 -6.73 -0.25
C LEU A 413 -0.83 -6.20 -0.28
N THR A 414 -0.55 -5.08 0.37
CA THR A 414 0.77 -4.45 0.46
C THR A 414 1.75 -5.30 1.27
N SER A 415 1.38 -5.65 2.50
CA SER A 415 2.24 -6.46 3.39
C SER A 415 2.50 -7.86 2.81
N THR A 416 1.49 -8.49 2.21
CA THR A 416 1.67 -9.74 1.46
C THR A 416 2.60 -9.53 0.27
N GLY A 417 2.45 -8.41 -0.43
CA GLY A 417 3.31 -8.04 -1.55
C GLY A 417 4.76 -7.85 -1.13
N ASP A 418 5.02 -7.15 -0.03
CA ASP A 418 6.37 -6.92 0.49
C ASP A 418 7.03 -8.21 0.95
N LEU A 419 6.29 -9.09 1.63
CA LEU A 419 6.78 -10.41 2.04
C LEU A 419 7.08 -11.29 0.82
N LEU A 420 6.15 -11.41 -0.14
CA LEU A 420 6.33 -12.21 -1.35
C LEU A 420 7.49 -11.69 -2.21
N GLY A 421 7.57 -10.37 -2.42
CA GLY A 421 8.64 -9.77 -3.21
C GLY A 421 10.00 -9.97 -2.58
N THR A 422 10.08 -9.83 -1.26
CA THR A 422 11.29 -10.14 -0.49
C THR A 422 11.69 -11.61 -0.64
N ALA A 423 10.77 -12.54 -0.40
CA ALA A 423 11.05 -13.97 -0.45
C ALA A 423 11.47 -14.43 -1.86
N LEU A 424 10.79 -13.95 -2.89
CA LEU A 424 11.12 -14.27 -4.29
C LEU A 424 12.47 -13.67 -4.70
N LEU A 425 12.78 -12.44 -4.30
CA LEU A 425 14.08 -11.83 -4.56
C LEU A 425 15.21 -12.59 -3.86
N THR A 426 15.02 -12.99 -2.60
CA THR A 426 15.98 -13.84 -1.88
C THR A 426 16.17 -15.18 -2.59
N CYS A 427 15.10 -15.80 -3.10
CA CYS A 427 15.20 -17.03 -3.89
C CYS A 427 16.04 -16.82 -5.17
N VAL A 428 15.86 -15.70 -5.88
CA VAL A 428 16.69 -15.36 -7.05
C VAL A 428 18.18 -15.24 -6.67
N PHE A 429 18.50 -14.60 -5.54
CA PHE A 429 19.88 -14.54 -5.06
C PHE A 429 20.45 -15.91 -4.70
N LEU A 430 19.67 -16.77 -4.03
CA LEU A 430 20.09 -18.12 -3.68
C LEU A 430 20.30 -19.02 -4.90
N LEU A 431 19.54 -18.81 -5.99
CA LEU A 431 19.72 -19.53 -7.26
C LEU A 431 20.96 -19.08 -8.05
N LEU A 432 21.48 -17.88 -7.76
CA LEU A 432 22.62 -17.27 -8.45
C LEU A 432 23.93 -17.32 -7.63
N ALA A 433 23.84 -17.69 -6.36
CA ALA A 433 24.97 -17.96 -5.48
C ALA A 433 25.55 -19.35 -5.78
#